data_AF-A0A9X1V5V4-F1
#
_entry.id   AF-A0A9X1V5V4-F1
#
_cell.length_a   1.000
_cell.length_b   1.000
_cell.length_c   1.000
_cell.angle_alpha   90.00
_cell.angle_beta   90.00
_cell.angle_gamma   90.00
#
_symmetry.space_group_name_H-M   'P 1'
#
loop_
_entity.id
_entity.type
_entity.pdbx_description
1 polymer ?
#
loop_
_entity_poly.entity_id
_entity_poly.type
_entity_poly.pdbx_seq_one_letter_code
_entity_poly.pdbx_strand_id
1 'polypeptide(L)'
;MTNQLANNFQDPGLAGYYVSDGYFKKDEGYDWVAVIVKRVSENELKISVRSRADKKRPSCTFDTSVFRREKNNFSTQIGGNTVLVDFTGDKVIIKGEDQKGESLLYFYCSGGATVGGTYSKIQEEIDVDQMDPTIFHDNLQLQNIGFEISTVLNNDQKILKVTPYGLSETNGGFKTYIEGEVTNAEIEDLNADGFPELLIYTRTPDHKGNVMAYSVNNGKSLSLVYFPDISENKELAGSYGGHDEFSLIERNLGRRFPVYENGEPTGKFKQVIYKMEDGANSRRFVIKEITEY
;
A
#
# COMPACT_ATOMS: atom_id res chain seq x y z
N MET A 1 -34.61 14.31 40.59
CA MET A 1 -34.80 13.36 39.48
C MET A 1 -33.85 13.76 38.36
N THR A 2 -32.71 13.07 38.34
CA THR A 2 -31.66 13.12 37.34
C THR A 2 -32.21 12.63 36.00
N ASN A 3 -31.94 13.35 34.92
CA ASN A 3 -31.91 12.72 33.60
C ASN A 3 -30.71 13.28 32.84
N GLN A 4 -29.62 12.52 32.94
CA GLN A 4 -28.49 12.57 32.02
C GLN A 4 -29.01 12.13 30.64
N LEU A 5 -29.09 13.05 29.69
CA LEU A 5 -29.00 12.67 28.29
C LEU A 5 -27.51 12.55 27.99
N ALA A 6 -27.10 11.30 27.86
CA ALA A 6 -25.76 10.87 27.57
C ALA A 6 -25.28 11.48 26.24
N ASN A 7 -24.52 12.57 26.34
CA ASN A 7 -23.44 12.83 25.41
C ASN A 7 -22.34 11.81 25.76
N ASN A 8 -22.17 10.79 24.92
CA ASN A 8 -20.89 10.14 24.65
C ASN A 8 -21.08 9.06 23.57
N PHE A 9 -21.20 9.50 22.31
CA PHE A 9 -20.68 8.69 21.23
C PHE A 9 -19.15 8.71 21.37
N GLN A 10 -18.57 7.69 22.03
CA GLN A 10 -17.15 7.40 21.86
C GLN A 10 -16.98 6.87 20.44
N ASP A 11 -16.64 7.75 19.49
CA ASP A 11 -15.74 7.35 18.43
C ASP A 11 -14.36 7.11 19.09
N PRO A 12 -13.85 5.88 19.16
CA PRO A 12 -12.53 5.67 19.69
C PRO A 12 -11.59 6.08 18.57
N GLY A 13 -11.04 7.29 18.61
CA GLY A 13 -10.10 7.77 17.60
C GLY A 13 -8.84 6.89 17.57
N LEU A 14 -8.88 5.72 16.91
CA LEU A 14 -7.74 4.81 16.74
C LEU A 14 -6.71 5.38 15.77
N ALA A 15 -7.16 6.28 14.88
CA ALA A 15 -6.27 7.00 13.99
C ALA A 15 -5.37 7.97 14.76
N GLY A 16 -4.16 8.15 14.25
CA GLY A 16 -3.14 9.01 14.82
C GLY A 16 -1.77 8.36 14.85
N TYR A 17 -0.89 8.95 15.67
CA TYR A 17 0.49 8.53 15.82
C TYR A 17 0.68 7.82 17.17
N TYR A 18 1.37 6.69 17.13
CA TYR A 18 1.81 5.95 18.30
C TYR A 18 3.33 5.78 18.22
N VAL A 19 4.03 5.85 19.33
CA VAL A 19 5.49 5.84 19.35
C VAL A 19 6.04 4.87 20.39
N SER A 20 7.22 4.34 20.15
CA SER A 20 7.98 3.59 21.15
C SER A 20 8.57 4.54 22.20
N ASP A 21 8.92 4.00 23.38
CA ASP A 21 9.43 4.80 24.51
C ASP A 21 10.66 5.66 24.14
N GLY A 22 11.46 5.23 23.17
CA GLY A 22 12.63 5.96 22.69
C GLY A 22 12.30 7.33 22.10
N TYR A 23 11.07 7.54 21.60
CA TYR A 23 10.65 8.81 21.01
C TYR A 23 10.68 9.97 22.02
N PHE A 24 10.32 9.69 23.28
CA PHE A 24 10.35 10.70 24.35
C PHE A 24 11.78 11.13 24.73
N LYS A 25 12.80 10.44 24.19
CA LYS A 25 14.23 10.77 24.33
C LYS A 25 14.90 11.02 22.98
N LYS A 26 14.13 11.33 21.93
CA LYS A 26 14.64 11.52 20.57
C LYS A 26 15.74 12.59 20.49
N ASP A 27 15.61 13.66 21.27
CA ASP A 27 16.56 14.78 21.29
C ASP A 27 17.90 14.41 21.95
N GLU A 28 17.91 13.37 22.79
CA GLU A 28 19.13 12.77 23.36
C GLU A 28 19.80 11.77 22.39
N GLY A 29 19.20 11.51 21.23
CA GLY A 29 19.75 10.60 20.23
C GLY A 29 19.32 9.15 20.34
N TYR A 30 18.29 8.86 21.14
CA TYR A 30 17.71 7.53 21.18
C TYR A 30 17.09 7.14 19.84
N ASP A 31 17.15 5.84 19.54
CA ASP A 31 16.42 5.26 18.43
C ASP A 31 14.94 5.14 18.80
N TRP A 32 14.07 5.29 17.82
CA TRP A 32 12.63 5.23 18.04
C TRP A 32 11.90 4.77 16.78
N VAL A 33 10.67 4.29 17.00
CA VAL A 33 9.78 3.78 15.97
C VAL A 33 8.39 4.35 16.21
N ALA A 34 7.73 4.79 15.14
CA ALA A 34 6.35 5.22 15.15
C ALA A 34 5.47 4.26 14.36
N VAL A 35 4.22 4.14 14.82
CA VAL A 35 3.11 3.48 14.15
C VAL A 35 2.08 4.57 13.82
N ILE A 36 1.86 4.77 12.54
CA ILE A 36 0.91 5.71 11.97
C ILE A 36 -0.34 4.92 11.60
N VAL A 37 -1.47 5.29 12.18
CA VAL A 37 -2.75 4.61 11.95
C VAL A 37 -3.67 5.54 11.20
N LYS A 38 -4.10 5.13 10.00
CA LYS A 38 -5.08 5.85 9.18
C LYS A 38 -6.34 4.99 9.04
N ARG A 39 -7.51 5.61 9.17
CA ARG A 39 -8.79 4.94 8.92
C ARG A 39 -9.06 4.90 7.41
N VAL A 40 -9.37 3.72 6.88
CA VAL A 40 -9.81 3.54 5.49
C VAL A 40 -11.33 3.40 5.46
N SER A 41 -11.88 2.52 6.30
CA SER A 41 -13.32 2.34 6.48
C SER A 41 -13.63 2.01 7.94
N GLU A 42 -14.89 1.66 8.25
CA GLU A 42 -15.25 1.15 9.57
C GLU A 42 -14.48 -0.13 9.93
N ASN A 43 -14.18 -0.98 8.94
CA ASN A 43 -13.60 -2.31 9.15
C ASN A 43 -12.14 -2.43 8.70
N GLU A 44 -11.54 -1.34 8.24
CA GLU A 44 -10.17 -1.35 7.70
C GLU A 44 -9.37 -0.14 8.19
N LEU A 45 -8.14 -0.42 8.63
CA LEU A 45 -7.12 0.58 8.93
C LEU A 45 -5.89 0.34 8.07
N LYS A 46 -5.23 1.42 7.66
CA LYS A 46 -3.86 1.38 7.14
C LYS A 46 -2.90 1.63 8.28
N ILE A 47 -1.93 0.73 8.43
CA ILE A 47 -0.86 0.80 9.43
C ILE A 47 0.45 1.05 8.69
N SER A 48 1.19 2.07 9.13
CA SER A 48 2.52 2.39 8.63
C SER A 48 3.49 2.49 9.80
N VAL A 49 4.55 1.69 9.80
CA VAL A 49 5.63 1.74 10.80
C VAL A 49 6.84 2.41 10.19
N ARG A 50 7.38 3.41 10.88
CA ARG A 50 8.52 4.21 10.46
C ARG A 50 9.49 4.37 11.61
N SER A 51 10.76 4.08 11.34
CA SER A 51 11.85 4.34 12.29
C SER A 51 12.43 5.73 12.11
N ARG A 52 13.24 6.15 13.09
CA ARG A 52 14.09 7.33 12.99
C ARG A 52 15.08 7.23 11.81
N ALA A 53 15.29 8.33 11.08
CA ALA A 53 16.09 8.36 9.85
C ALA A 53 17.04 9.58 9.67
N ASP A 54 17.04 10.57 10.57
CA ASP A 54 17.92 11.75 10.51
C ASP A 54 19.40 11.44 10.83
N LYS A 55 19.66 10.50 11.76
CA LYS A 55 21.02 10.17 12.22
C LYS A 55 21.65 8.97 11.51
N LYS A 56 20.82 8.03 11.08
CA LYS A 56 21.21 6.78 10.45
C LYS A 56 20.14 6.35 9.44
N ARG A 57 20.47 5.38 8.60
CA ARG A 57 19.48 4.77 7.70
C ARG A 57 18.29 4.23 8.52
N PRO A 58 17.05 4.33 8.01
CA PRO A 58 15.88 3.73 8.63
C PRO A 58 16.15 2.28 9.02
N SER A 59 15.80 1.93 10.26
CA SER A 59 15.96 0.59 10.80
C SER A 59 14.72 -0.27 10.64
N CYS A 60 13.53 0.33 10.58
CA CYS A 60 12.24 -0.34 10.41
C CYS A 60 11.34 0.46 9.45
N THR A 61 10.75 -0.23 8.48
CA THR A 61 9.78 0.30 7.53
C THR A 61 8.78 -0.80 7.20
N PHE A 62 7.48 -0.55 7.43
CA PHE A 62 6.42 -1.53 7.19
C PHE A 62 5.12 -0.82 6.86
N ASP A 63 4.38 -1.27 5.85
CA ASP A 63 3.03 -0.83 5.57
C ASP A 63 2.11 -2.04 5.40
N THR A 64 0.89 -1.96 5.94
CA THR A 64 -0.12 -3.00 5.73
C THR A 64 -1.54 -2.46 5.92
N SER A 65 -2.52 -3.09 5.28
CA SER A 65 -3.93 -2.95 5.65
C SER A 65 -4.30 -4.01 6.67
N VAL A 66 -5.01 -3.62 7.73
CA VAL A 66 -5.53 -4.53 8.75
C VAL A 66 -7.05 -4.44 8.79
N PHE A 67 -7.68 -5.61 8.94
CA PHE A 67 -9.12 -5.76 8.91
C PHE A 67 -9.65 -6.11 10.29
N ARG A 68 -10.79 -5.53 10.65
CA ARG A 68 -11.42 -5.69 11.96
C ARG A 68 -11.85 -7.14 12.16
N ARG A 69 -11.41 -7.77 13.25
CA ARG A 69 -11.99 -9.04 13.73
C ARG A 69 -13.07 -8.76 14.77
N GLU A 70 -12.75 -7.89 15.73
CA GLU A 70 -13.61 -7.51 16.85
C GLU A 70 -13.42 -6.03 17.21
N LYS A 71 -14.08 -5.56 18.27
CA LYS A 71 -13.86 -4.19 18.77
C LYS A 71 -12.39 -4.02 19.16
N ASN A 72 -11.72 -3.05 18.55
CA ASN A 72 -10.31 -2.69 18.79
C ASN A 72 -9.27 -3.78 18.48
N ASN A 73 -9.68 -4.89 17.83
CA ASN A 73 -8.79 -5.95 17.38
C ASN A 73 -8.85 -6.07 15.86
N PHE A 74 -7.70 -5.94 15.23
CA PHE A 74 -7.54 -6.02 13.78
C PHE A 74 -6.47 -7.05 13.44
N SER A 75 -6.52 -7.57 12.23
CA SER A 75 -5.52 -8.52 11.73
C SER A 75 -5.24 -8.37 10.25
N THR A 76 -4.09 -8.87 9.84
CA THR A 76 -3.72 -9.04 8.43
C THR A 76 -3.04 -10.39 8.22
N GLN A 77 -3.01 -10.87 6.98
CA GLN A 77 -2.33 -12.09 6.57
C GLN A 77 -1.10 -11.72 5.76
N ILE A 78 0.08 -12.17 6.20
CA ILE A 78 1.36 -11.91 5.54
C ILE A 78 2.05 -13.25 5.32
N GLY A 79 2.27 -13.62 4.05
CA GLY A 79 2.88 -14.90 3.70
C GLY A 79 2.15 -16.11 4.31
N GLY A 80 0.82 -16.01 4.45
CA GLY A 80 -0.03 -17.05 5.06
C GLY A 80 0.01 -17.13 6.59
N ASN A 81 0.62 -16.15 7.28
CA ASN A 81 0.63 -16.07 8.74
C ASN A 81 -0.13 -14.83 9.21
N THR A 82 -0.81 -14.96 10.35
CA THR A 82 -1.62 -13.89 10.93
C THR A 82 -0.75 -12.94 11.77
N VAL A 83 -0.87 -11.64 11.50
CA VAL A 83 -0.38 -10.56 12.37
C VAL A 83 -1.58 -9.83 12.99
N LEU A 84 -1.48 -9.55 14.29
CA LEU A 84 -2.51 -8.91 15.09
C LEU A 84 -2.12 -7.46 15.43
N VAL A 85 -3.11 -6.57 15.39
CA VAL A 85 -3.00 -5.17 15.81
C VAL A 85 -4.11 -4.88 16.83
N ASP A 86 -3.71 -4.80 18.10
CA ASP A 86 -4.61 -4.64 19.24
C ASP A 86 -4.53 -3.22 19.81
N PHE A 87 -5.68 -2.58 19.98
CA PHE A 87 -5.77 -1.26 20.61
C PHE A 87 -6.32 -1.36 22.04
N THR A 88 -5.54 -0.90 23.02
CA THR A 88 -5.92 -0.91 24.45
C THR A 88 -5.63 0.44 25.10
N GLY A 89 -6.67 1.23 25.37
CA GLY A 89 -6.51 2.61 25.82
C GLY A 89 -5.74 3.43 24.78
N ASP A 90 -4.70 4.13 25.21
CA ASP A 90 -3.79 4.89 24.34
C ASP A 90 -2.64 4.04 23.78
N LYS A 91 -2.78 2.72 23.72
CA LYS A 91 -1.74 1.83 23.21
C LYS A 91 -2.19 1.07 21.97
N VAL A 92 -1.25 0.86 21.06
CA VAL A 92 -1.35 -0.12 19.99
C VAL A 92 -0.28 -1.19 20.18
N ILE A 93 -0.66 -2.45 20.02
CA ILE A 93 0.22 -3.60 20.15
C ILE A 93 0.23 -4.32 18.80
N ILE A 94 1.40 -4.48 18.21
CA ILE A 94 1.63 -5.27 17.00
C ILE A 94 2.34 -6.56 17.42
N LYS A 95 1.80 -7.72 17.03
CA LYS A 95 2.36 -9.05 17.36
C LYS A 95 1.94 -10.10 16.35
N GLY A 96 2.68 -11.20 16.27
CA GLY A 96 2.22 -12.41 15.61
C GLY A 96 1.11 -13.09 16.40
N GLU A 97 0.19 -13.77 15.70
CA GLU A 97 -0.76 -14.67 16.35
C GLU A 97 -0.05 -15.92 16.92
N ASP A 98 1.03 -16.35 16.27
CA ASP A 98 1.89 -17.46 16.68
C ASP A 98 3.39 -17.13 16.47
N GLN A 99 4.27 -18.10 16.73
CA GLN A 99 5.72 -17.93 16.57
C GLN A 99 6.14 -17.61 15.13
N LYS A 100 5.42 -18.11 14.12
CA LYS A 100 5.74 -17.84 12.72
C LYS A 100 5.36 -16.41 12.37
N GLY A 101 4.15 -15.98 12.75
CA GLY A 101 3.72 -14.59 12.63
C GLY A 101 4.66 -13.62 13.36
N GLU A 102 5.13 -13.98 14.55
CA GLU A 102 6.06 -13.15 15.32
C GLU A 102 7.43 -13.04 14.63
N SER A 103 7.92 -14.16 14.09
CA SER A 103 9.19 -14.20 13.34
C SER A 103 9.14 -13.34 12.08
N LEU A 104 7.97 -13.21 11.45
CA LEU A 104 7.81 -12.36 10.26
C LEU A 104 8.06 -10.87 10.55
N LEU A 105 7.71 -10.39 11.74
CA LEU A 105 7.81 -8.98 12.09
C LEU A 105 9.27 -8.48 12.11
N TYR A 106 10.24 -9.38 12.26
CA TYR A 106 11.66 -9.06 12.18
C TYR A 106 12.13 -8.77 10.75
N PHE A 107 11.46 -9.27 9.70
CA PHE A 107 11.86 -9.01 8.31
C PHE A 107 11.67 -7.56 7.88
N TYR A 108 10.82 -6.82 8.57
CA TYR A 108 10.55 -5.41 8.30
C TYR A 108 11.49 -4.45 9.04
N CYS A 109 12.48 -5.01 9.72
CA CYS A 109 13.49 -4.26 10.44
C CYS A 109 14.89 -4.83 10.18
N SER A 110 15.91 -4.02 10.44
CA SER A 110 17.32 -4.39 10.34
C SER A 110 17.98 -4.40 11.72
N GLY A 111 19.14 -5.06 11.82
CA GLY A 111 19.92 -5.08 13.07
C GLY A 111 19.29 -5.86 14.23
N GLY A 112 18.36 -6.78 13.93
CA GLY A 112 17.67 -7.59 14.93
C GLY A 112 16.47 -6.91 15.61
N ALA A 113 16.10 -5.71 15.18
CA ALA A 113 14.86 -5.06 15.59
C ALA A 113 13.62 -5.74 14.98
N THR A 114 12.44 -5.38 15.46
CA THR A 114 11.15 -5.89 14.98
C THR A 114 10.10 -4.78 15.02
N VAL A 115 9.11 -4.84 14.13
CA VAL A 115 7.92 -3.96 14.22
C VAL A 115 6.95 -4.42 15.31
N GLY A 116 7.12 -5.65 15.81
CA GLY A 116 6.38 -6.17 16.96
C GLY A 116 6.70 -5.39 18.23
N GLY A 117 5.68 -5.02 18.99
CA GLY A 117 5.87 -4.21 20.18
C GLY A 117 4.62 -3.49 20.64
N THR A 118 4.79 -2.69 21.68
CA THR A 118 3.75 -1.80 22.23
C THR A 118 4.16 -0.36 22.01
N TYR A 119 3.23 0.42 21.47
CA TYR A 119 3.44 1.82 21.13
C TYR A 119 2.37 2.67 21.80
N SER A 120 2.75 3.86 22.26
CA SER A 120 1.88 4.74 23.03
C SER A 120 1.45 5.93 22.16
N LYS A 121 0.15 6.24 22.17
CA LYS A 121 -0.42 7.33 21.38
C LYS A 121 0.14 8.67 21.85
N ILE A 122 0.45 9.54 20.89
CA ILE A 122 0.80 10.93 21.17
C ILE A 122 -0.34 11.84 20.72
N GLN A 123 -0.54 12.93 21.46
CA GLN A 123 -1.49 13.99 21.08
C GLN A 123 -0.82 15.08 20.22
N GLU A 124 0.50 15.20 20.34
CA GLU A 124 1.31 16.15 19.62
C GLU A 124 1.57 15.68 18.18
N GLU A 125 1.98 16.61 17.31
CA GLU A 125 2.49 16.26 15.99
C GLU A 125 3.77 15.43 16.13
N ILE A 126 3.95 14.49 15.22
CA ILE A 126 5.18 13.70 15.14
C ILE A 126 6.29 14.55 14.53
N ASP A 127 7.52 14.38 15.03
CA ASP A 127 8.72 14.98 14.42
C ASP A 127 9.01 14.28 13.08
N VAL A 128 8.46 14.85 12.01
CA VAL A 128 8.59 14.33 10.64
C VAL A 128 10.00 14.45 10.09
N ASP A 129 10.80 15.41 10.58
CA ASP A 129 12.17 15.64 10.12
C ASP A 129 13.12 14.53 10.60
N GLN A 130 12.83 13.93 11.75
CA GLN A 130 13.56 12.78 12.27
C GLN A 130 13.04 11.43 11.76
N MET A 131 11.89 11.39 11.09
CA MET A 131 11.22 10.15 10.68
C MET A 131 11.64 9.68 9.29
N ASP A 132 11.63 8.37 9.05
CA ASP A 132 11.74 7.80 7.71
C ASP A 132 10.70 8.42 6.75
N PRO A 133 11.12 9.08 5.65
CA PRO A 133 10.24 9.81 4.74
C PRO A 133 9.48 8.90 3.76
N THR A 134 9.59 7.57 3.90
CA THR A 134 8.89 6.61 3.05
C THR A 134 7.37 6.78 3.15
N ILE A 135 6.73 7.11 2.03
CA ILE A 135 5.28 7.33 1.90
C ILE A 135 4.55 6.00 1.73
N PHE A 136 5.10 5.12 0.90
CA PHE A 136 4.57 3.80 0.59
C PHE A 136 5.73 2.82 0.57
N HIS A 137 5.54 1.65 1.14
CA HIS A 137 6.44 0.52 1.06
C HIS A 137 5.62 -0.75 0.86
N ASP A 138 6.09 -1.64 0.00
CA ASP A 138 5.57 -2.99 -0.08
C ASP A 138 6.67 -3.94 -0.52
N ASN A 139 6.55 -5.20 -0.12
CA ASN A 139 7.43 -6.27 -0.54
C ASN A 139 6.62 -7.49 -0.96
N LEU A 140 6.64 -7.75 -2.27
CA LEU A 140 5.84 -8.79 -2.91
C LEU A 140 6.74 -9.87 -3.47
N GLN A 141 6.35 -11.14 -3.32
CA GLN A 141 7.12 -12.27 -3.84
C GLN A 141 6.21 -13.38 -4.39
N LEU A 142 6.55 -13.87 -5.57
CA LEU A 142 5.86 -14.98 -6.25
C LEU A 142 6.90 -15.75 -7.10
N GLN A 143 6.82 -17.08 -7.11
CA GLN A 143 7.69 -17.93 -7.95
C GLN A 143 9.20 -17.63 -7.78
N ASN A 144 9.65 -17.38 -6.54
CA ASN A 144 11.03 -17.03 -6.18
C ASN A 144 11.56 -15.69 -6.73
N ILE A 145 10.71 -14.87 -7.32
CA ILE A 145 11.01 -13.49 -7.71
C ILE A 145 10.26 -12.57 -6.78
N GLY A 146 10.91 -11.52 -6.31
CA GLY A 146 10.22 -10.51 -5.52
C GLY A 146 10.63 -9.09 -5.87
N PHE A 147 9.86 -8.16 -5.33
CA PHE A 147 9.93 -6.75 -5.61
C PHE A 147 9.79 -5.96 -4.32
N GLU A 148 10.80 -5.16 -4.01
CA GLU A 148 10.67 -4.09 -3.05
C GLU A 148 10.15 -2.84 -3.77
N ILE A 149 8.95 -2.39 -3.42
CA ILE A 149 8.31 -1.18 -3.93
C ILE A 149 8.36 -0.12 -2.84
N SER A 150 8.83 1.09 -3.17
CA SER A 150 8.81 2.20 -2.22
C SER A 150 8.55 3.52 -2.91
N THR A 151 7.87 4.44 -2.24
CA THR A 151 7.73 5.83 -2.67
C THR A 151 8.28 6.75 -1.58
N VAL A 152 9.11 7.70 -1.96
CA VAL A 152 9.62 8.76 -1.06
C VAL A 152 9.32 10.13 -1.64
N LEU A 153 9.18 11.14 -0.78
CA LEU A 153 9.17 12.53 -1.20
C LEU A 153 10.61 13.05 -1.31
N ASN A 154 10.95 13.68 -2.43
CA ASN A 154 12.25 14.32 -2.63
C ASN A 154 12.05 15.62 -3.42
N ASN A 155 12.34 16.77 -2.79
CA ASN A 155 12.14 18.10 -3.38
C ASN A 155 10.75 18.28 -4.01
N ASP A 156 9.70 18.00 -3.23
CA ASP A 156 8.29 18.04 -3.63
C ASP A 156 7.88 17.06 -4.76
N GLN A 157 8.80 16.22 -5.23
CA GLN A 157 8.52 15.18 -6.21
C GLN A 157 8.45 13.81 -5.54
N LYS A 158 7.39 13.05 -5.84
CA LYS A 158 7.28 11.66 -5.40
C LYS A 158 8.07 10.77 -6.33
N ILE A 159 8.99 10.02 -5.77
CA ILE A 159 9.84 9.08 -6.51
C ILE A 159 9.43 7.66 -6.12
N LEU A 160 8.84 6.95 -7.07
CA LEU A 160 8.61 5.51 -6.98
C LEU A 160 9.92 4.78 -7.30
N LYS A 161 10.35 3.89 -6.43
CA LYS A 161 11.47 2.97 -6.63
C LYS A 161 10.95 1.54 -6.58
N VAL A 162 11.33 0.76 -7.58
CA VAL A 162 11.04 -0.69 -7.62
C VAL A 162 12.37 -1.41 -7.74
N THR A 163 12.63 -2.33 -6.82
CA THR A 163 13.87 -3.12 -6.79
C THR A 163 13.52 -4.60 -6.89
N PRO A 164 13.72 -5.24 -8.05
CA PRO A 164 13.51 -6.67 -8.18
C PRO A 164 14.66 -7.45 -7.54
N TYR A 165 14.36 -8.65 -7.06
CA TYR A 165 15.34 -9.62 -6.60
C TYR A 165 14.93 -11.04 -7.04
N GLY A 166 15.94 -11.92 -7.18
CA GLY A 166 15.75 -13.27 -7.72
C GLY A 166 15.87 -13.37 -9.24
N LEU A 167 16.11 -12.24 -9.94
CA LEU A 167 16.40 -12.24 -11.38
C LEU A 167 17.86 -12.64 -11.62
N SER A 168 18.12 -13.33 -12.73
CA SER A 168 19.49 -13.80 -13.05
C SER A 168 20.37 -12.75 -13.73
N GLU A 169 19.80 -11.68 -14.31
CA GLU A 169 20.58 -10.66 -15.05
C GLU A 169 20.40 -9.24 -14.50
N THR A 170 19.17 -8.77 -14.27
CA THR A 170 18.92 -7.37 -13.87
C THR A 170 18.17 -7.27 -12.53
N ASN A 171 18.89 -7.07 -11.43
CA ASN A 171 18.31 -6.77 -10.11
C ASN A 171 18.45 -5.29 -9.69
N GLY A 172 18.94 -4.45 -10.61
CA GLY A 172 19.08 -3.02 -10.35
C GLY A 172 17.71 -2.37 -10.17
N GLY A 173 17.50 -1.69 -9.04
CA GLY A 173 16.27 -0.94 -8.83
C GLY A 173 16.20 0.28 -9.74
N PHE A 174 15.01 0.55 -10.28
CA PHE A 174 14.75 1.72 -11.12
C PHE A 174 13.86 2.71 -10.39
N LYS A 175 13.94 3.98 -10.80
CA LYS A 175 13.24 5.11 -10.19
C LYS A 175 12.40 5.83 -11.23
N THR A 176 11.17 6.16 -10.87
CA THR A 176 10.23 6.89 -11.71
C THR A 176 9.57 7.99 -10.91
N TYR A 177 9.45 9.18 -11.50
CA TYR A 177 8.66 10.25 -10.93
C TYR A 177 7.17 9.96 -11.14
N ILE A 178 6.37 10.17 -10.10
CA ILE A 178 4.91 10.01 -10.17
C ILE A 178 4.24 11.31 -9.71
N GLU A 179 3.17 11.71 -10.40
CA GLU A 179 2.37 12.89 -10.02
C GLU A 179 1.42 12.59 -8.84
N GLY A 180 1.04 11.31 -8.72
CA GLY A 180 0.10 10.81 -7.72
C GLY A 180 0.75 10.10 -6.54
N GLU A 181 -0.06 9.36 -5.79
CA GLU A 181 0.40 8.41 -4.77
C GLU A 181 0.25 6.97 -5.25
N VAL A 182 1.08 6.07 -4.75
CA VAL A 182 0.83 4.63 -4.87
C VAL A 182 -0.27 4.26 -3.88
N THR A 183 -1.35 3.66 -4.36
CA THR A 183 -2.49 3.24 -3.53
C THR A 183 -2.39 1.78 -3.11
N ASN A 184 -1.86 0.92 -4.00
CA ASN A 184 -1.61 -0.49 -3.74
C ASN A 184 -0.60 -1.07 -4.75
N ALA A 185 -0.09 -2.27 -4.47
CA ALA A 185 0.62 -3.09 -5.44
C ALA A 185 0.15 -4.55 -5.35
N GLU A 186 0.17 -5.26 -6.47
CA GLU A 186 -0.19 -6.68 -6.55
C GLU A 186 0.80 -7.43 -7.44
N ILE A 187 0.97 -8.73 -7.20
CA ILE A 187 1.85 -9.62 -7.96
C ILE A 187 1.07 -10.87 -8.38
N GLU A 188 1.15 -11.24 -9.66
CA GLU A 188 0.49 -12.43 -10.19
C GLU A 188 1.14 -12.88 -11.51
N ASP A 189 1.09 -14.16 -11.84
CA ASP A 189 1.48 -14.72 -13.15
C ASP A 189 0.31 -14.54 -14.15
N LEU A 190 0.18 -13.33 -14.69
CA LEU A 190 -0.97 -12.92 -15.49
C LEU A 190 -0.99 -13.60 -16.85
N ASN A 191 0.16 -14.00 -17.39
CA ASN A 191 0.25 -14.68 -18.69
C ASN A 191 0.53 -16.21 -18.59
N ALA A 192 0.72 -16.76 -17.39
CA ALA A 192 1.00 -18.19 -17.12
C ALA A 192 2.23 -18.69 -17.86
N ASP A 193 3.26 -17.85 -17.96
CA ASP A 193 4.57 -18.28 -18.43
C ASP A 193 5.47 -18.79 -17.30
N GLY A 194 4.97 -18.81 -16.05
CA GLY A 194 5.70 -19.25 -14.87
C GLY A 194 6.55 -18.16 -14.24
N PHE A 195 6.41 -16.90 -14.69
CA PHE A 195 7.05 -15.73 -14.12
C PHE A 195 6.01 -14.66 -13.79
N PRO A 196 6.20 -13.92 -12.68
CA PRO A 196 5.19 -12.98 -12.23
C PRO A 196 5.24 -11.64 -12.97
N GLU A 197 4.09 -11.01 -13.04
CA GLU A 197 3.89 -9.59 -13.30
C GLU A 197 3.69 -8.82 -11.99
N LEU A 198 4.27 -7.62 -11.92
CA LEU A 198 4.03 -6.64 -10.86
C LEU A 198 3.08 -5.55 -11.38
N LEU A 199 2.01 -5.29 -10.64
CA LEU A 199 1.08 -4.19 -10.88
C LEU A 199 1.17 -3.19 -9.73
N ILE A 200 1.42 -1.91 -10.04
CA ILE A 200 1.44 -0.83 -9.06
C ILE A 200 0.32 0.15 -9.42
N TYR A 201 -0.63 0.31 -8.50
CA TYR A 201 -1.76 1.22 -8.69
C TYR A 201 -1.40 2.59 -8.16
N THR A 202 -1.65 3.60 -8.99
CA THR A 202 -1.37 4.99 -8.67
C THR A 202 -2.65 5.80 -8.78
N ARG A 203 -2.76 6.85 -7.96
CA ARG A 203 -3.87 7.79 -7.99
C ARG A 203 -3.35 9.21 -7.96
N THR A 204 -3.73 10.01 -8.94
CA THR A 204 -3.40 11.44 -9.03
C THR A 204 -4.23 12.27 -8.03
N PRO A 205 -3.87 13.54 -7.78
CA PRO A 205 -4.65 14.43 -6.93
C PRO A 205 -6.10 14.65 -7.39
N ASP A 206 -6.38 14.56 -8.71
CA ASP A 206 -7.73 14.60 -9.28
C ASP A 206 -8.42 13.22 -9.29
N HIS A 207 -7.96 12.31 -8.42
CA HIS A 207 -8.50 10.98 -8.17
C HIS A 207 -8.45 10.01 -9.37
N LYS A 208 -7.70 10.31 -10.44
CA LYS A 208 -7.58 9.40 -11.58
C LYS A 208 -6.60 8.27 -11.26
N GLY A 209 -7.07 7.05 -11.50
CA GLY A 209 -6.31 5.84 -11.34
C GLY A 209 -5.49 5.49 -12.58
N ASN A 210 -4.27 5.00 -12.35
CA ASN A 210 -3.41 4.42 -13.37
C ASN A 210 -2.65 3.20 -12.85
N VAL A 211 -2.17 2.36 -13.76
CA VAL A 211 -1.43 1.13 -13.44
C VAL A 211 -0.05 1.20 -14.07
N MET A 212 1.00 1.14 -13.24
CA MET A 212 2.35 0.90 -13.69
C MET A 212 2.64 -0.58 -13.60
N ALA A 213 2.78 -1.25 -14.75
CA ALA A 213 2.91 -2.69 -14.81
C ALA A 213 4.29 -3.10 -15.32
N TYR A 214 4.83 -4.17 -14.74
CA TYR A 214 6.10 -4.77 -15.12
C TYR A 214 5.94 -6.27 -15.28
N SER A 215 6.64 -6.84 -16.25
CA SER A 215 6.62 -8.27 -16.53
C SER A 215 8.02 -8.84 -16.53
N VAL A 216 8.20 -9.98 -15.88
CA VAL A 216 9.48 -10.67 -15.79
C VAL A 216 9.69 -11.52 -17.03
N ASN A 217 10.83 -11.32 -17.69
CA ASN A 217 11.21 -12.04 -18.89
C ASN A 217 12.09 -13.23 -18.52
N ASN A 218 11.50 -14.43 -18.52
CA ASN A 218 12.22 -15.70 -18.34
C ASN A 218 13.11 -15.75 -17.07
N GLY A 219 12.70 -15.08 -15.99
CA GLY A 219 13.47 -14.98 -14.74
C GLY A 219 14.82 -14.25 -14.86
N LYS A 220 15.03 -13.49 -15.94
CA LYS A 220 16.30 -12.82 -16.24
C LYS A 220 16.22 -11.32 -16.06
N SER A 221 15.21 -10.71 -16.66
CA SER A 221 15.08 -9.27 -16.72
C SER A 221 13.64 -8.81 -16.53
N LEU A 222 13.46 -7.50 -16.39
CA LEU A 222 12.15 -6.87 -16.23
C LEU A 222 11.87 -5.94 -17.41
N SER A 223 10.62 -5.91 -17.87
CA SER A 223 10.16 -4.98 -18.90
C SER A 223 8.88 -4.27 -18.46
N LEU A 224 8.69 -3.03 -18.91
CA LEU A 224 7.44 -2.31 -18.74
C LEU A 224 6.35 -2.95 -19.60
N VAL A 225 5.17 -3.10 -19.01
CA VAL A 225 3.94 -3.50 -19.71
C VAL A 225 3.13 -2.23 -19.97
N TYR A 226 2.72 -2.03 -21.23
CA TYR A 226 1.89 -0.88 -21.58
C TYR A 226 0.49 -1.04 -20.96
N PHE A 227 0.06 -0.04 -20.19
CA PHE A 227 -1.32 0.08 -19.74
C PHE A 227 -2.00 1.23 -20.51
N PRO A 228 -3.14 1.00 -21.18
CA PRO A 228 -3.78 2.02 -22.00
C PRO A 228 -4.36 3.14 -21.15
N ASP A 229 -4.18 4.39 -21.60
CA ASP A 229 -4.89 5.52 -21.01
C ASP A 229 -6.38 5.42 -21.36
N ILE A 230 -7.22 5.50 -20.34
CA ILE A 230 -8.68 5.46 -20.49
C ILE A 230 -9.21 6.63 -21.31
N SER A 231 -8.50 7.77 -21.32
CA SER A 231 -8.85 8.95 -22.10
C SER A 231 -8.82 8.70 -23.61
N GLU A 232 -8.04 7.70 -24.06
CA GLU A 232 -7.94 7.31 -25.47
C GLU A 232 -9.13 6.45 -25.92
N ASN A 233 -9.90 5.87 -24.99
CA ASN A 233 -11.07 5.06 -25.32
C ASN A 233 -12.33 5.93 -25.40
N LYS A 234 -12.89 6.07 -26.61
CA LYS A 234 -14.06 6.91 -26.88
C LYS A 234 -15.32 6.53 -26.09
N GLU A 235 -15.50 5.26 -25.74
CA GLU A 235 -16.66 4.77 -24.98
C GLU A 235 -16.55 5.08 -23.49
N LEU A 236 -15.33 5.17 -22.97
CA LEU A 236 -15.06 5.40 -21.54
C LEU A 236 -14.82 6.87 -21.23
N ALA A 237 -14.08 7.58 -22.10
CA ALA A 237 -13.56 8.92 -21.86
C ALA A 237 -14.66 9.94 -21.52
N GLY A 238 -15.82 9.88 -22.18
CA GLY A 238 -16.92 10.83 -21.94
C GLY A 238 -17.58 10.71 -20.57
N SER A 239 -17.44 9.56 -19.91
CA SER A 239 -18.06 9.24 -18.62
C SER A 239 -17.07 9.11 -17.46
N TYR A 240 -15.78 9.33 -17.73
CA TYR A 240 -14.71 9.07 -16.78
C TYR A 240 -14.36 10.31 -15.96
N GLY A 241 -14.37 10.16 -14.62
CA GLY A 241 -14.05 11.23 -13.67
C GLY A 241 -13.10 10.79 -12.54
N GLY A 242 -12.35 9.69 -12.74
CA GLY A 242 -11.49 9.11 -11.71
C GLY A 242 -12.27 8.29 -10.68
N HIS A 243 -11.74 8.23 -9.46
CA HIS A 243 -12.22 7.38 -8.36
C HIS A 243 -12.17 5.90 -8.70
N ASP A 244 -11.08 5.50 -9.35
CA ASP A 244 -10.86 4.13 -9.79
C ASP A 244 -10.59 3.18 -8.63
N GLU A 245 -11.22 2.03 -8.71
CA GLU A 245 -10.91 0.83 -7.93
C GLU A 245 -10.31 -0.19 -8.88
N PHE A 246 -9.11 -0.69 -8.57
CA PHE A 246 -8.46 -1.78 -9.30
C PHE A 246 -8.52 -3.07 -8.50
N SER A 247 -8.72 -4.18 -9.19
CA SER A 247 -8.68 -5.51 -8.58
C SER A 247 -8.22 -6.56 -9.59
N LEU A 248 -7.42 -7.51 -9.12
CA LEU A 248 -7.15 -8.73 -9.89
C LEU A 248 -8.31 -9.72 -9.74
N ILE A 249 -8.81 -10.18 -10.88
CA ILE A 249 -9.86 -11.21 -10.98
C ILE A 249 -9.31 -12.33 -11.84
N GLU A 250 -8.87 -13.40 -11.17
CA GLU A 250 -8.08 -14.47 -11.77
C GLU A 250 -6.80 -13.90 -12.39
N ARG A 251 -6.72 -13.82 -13.72
CA ARG A 251 -5.57 -13.30 -14.48
C ARG A 251 -5.93 -12.09 -15.34
N ASN A 252 -7.03 -11.43 -14.99
CA ASN A 252 -7.47 -10.19 -15.62
C ASN A 252 -7.44 -9.07 -14.59
N LEU A 253 -7.16 -7.86 -15.08
CA LEU A 253 -7.20 -6.66 -14.26
C LEU A 253 -8.56 -5.99 -14.42
N GLY A 254 -9.33 -5.91 -13.35
CA GLY A 254 -10.55 -5.12 -13.26
C GLY A 254 -10.23 -3.67 -12.90
N ARG A 255 -10.92 -2.74 -13.56
CA ARG A 255 -10.99 -1.33 -13.19
C ARG A 255 -12.45 -0.94 -13.09
N ARG A 256 -12.86 -0.45 -11.93
CA ARG A 256 -14.21 0.05 -11.69
C ARG A 256 -14.15 1.54 -11.37
N PHE A 257 -15.06 2.33 -11.93
CA PHE A 257 -15.15 3.76 -11.61
C PHE A 257 -16.60 4.25 -11.71
N PRO A 258 -17.00 5.30 -10.95
CA PRO A 258 -18.31 5.90 -11.06
C PRO A 258 -18.51 6.54 -12.45
N VAL A 259 -19.72 6.43 -13.01
CA VAL A 259 -20.08 7.11 -14.26
C VAL A 259 -20.40 8.58 -13.97
N TYR A 260 -19.70 9.49 -14.63
CA TYR A 260 -19.90 10.93 -14.52
C TYR A 260 -20.71 11.49 -15.70
N GLU A 261 -21.60 12.42 -15.39
CA GLU A 261 -22.32 13.25 -16.38
C GLU A 261 -22.31 14.70 -15.91
N ASN A 262 -21.90 15.63 -16.77
CA ASN A 262 -21.75 17.06 -16.43
C ASN A 262 -20.91 17.34 -15.18
N GLY A 263 -19.91 16.48 -14.90
CA GLY A 263 -19.02 16.60 -13.75
C GLY A 263 -19.53 15.97 -12.46
N GLU A 264 -20.73 15.41 -12.45
CA GLU A 264 -21.35 14.80 -11.26
C GLU A 264 -21.49 13.28 -11.40
N PRO A 265 -21.30 12.50 -10.31
CA PRO A 265 -21.50 11.05 -10.36
C PRO A 265 -22.98 10.71 -10.48
N THR A 266 -23.31 9.85 -11.44
CA THR A 266 -24.69 9.44 -11.74
C THR A 266 -25.25 8.38 -10.79
N GLY A 267 -24.41 7.82 -9.91
CA GLY A 267 -24.72 6.67 -9.04
C GLY A 267 -24.51 5.30 -9.71
N LYS A 268 -24.25 5.27 -11.02
CA LYS A 268 -23.87 4.07 -11.77
C LYS A 268 -22.36 3.86 -11.77
N PHE A 269 -21.94 2.65 -12.10
CA PHE A 269 -20.53 2.30 -12.25
C PHE A 269 -20.27 1.68 -13.62
N LYS A 270 -19.09 1.99 -14.17
CA LYS A 270 -18.50 1.23 -15.27
C LYS A 270 -17.42 0.32 -14.71
N GLN A 271 -17.36 -0.89 -15.25
CA GLN A 271 -16.31 -1.86 -14.99
C GLN A 271 -15.66 -2.23 -16.32
N VAL A 272 -14.32 -2.17 -16.33
CA VAL A 272 -13.48 -2.51 -17.47
C VAL A 272 -12.60 -3.66 -17.07
N ILE A 273 -12.63 -4.75 -17.86
CA ILE A 273 -11.75 -5.89 -17.68
C ILE A 273 -10.64 -5.81 -18.72
N TYR A 274 -9.40 -5.77 -18.26
CA TYR A 274 -8.21 -5.81 -19.10
C TYR A 274 -7.56 -7.18 -19.06
N LYS A 275 -7.04 -7.61 -20.21
CA LYS A 275 -6.22 -8.81 -20.35
C LYS A 275 -4.83 -8.42 -20.84
N MET A 276 -3.81 -9.10 -20.35
CA MET A 276 -2.45 -8.96 -20.87
C MET A 276 -2.24 -9.79 -22.14
N GLU A 277 -1.60 -9.17 -23.13
CA GLU A 277 -1.22 -9.80 -24.39
C GLU A 277 0.21 -9.41 -24.78
N ASP A 278 0.87 -10.28 -25.55
CA ASP A 278 2.16 -9.95 -26.16
C ASP A 278 1.95 -8.96 -27.31
N GLY A 279 2.61 -7.79 -27.23
CA GLY A 279 2.70 -6.83 -28.33
C GLY A 279 3.99 -7.02 -29.14
N ALA A 280 4.13 -6.24 -30.21
CA ALA A 280 5.30 -6.35 -31.10
C ALA A 280 6.63 -6.03 -30.41
N ASN A 281 6.63 -5.08 -29.47
CA ASN A 281 7.83 -4.60 -28.77
C ASN A 281 7.78 -4.80 -27.25
N SER A 282 6.59 -4.91 -26.68
CA SER A 282 6.36 -5.12 -25.25
C SER A 282 5.00 -5.76 -25.03
N ARG A 283 4.82 -6.42 -23.89
CA ARG A 283 3.49 -6.83 -23.41
C ARG A 283 2.63 -5.58 -23.19
N ARG A 284 1.32 -5.75 -23.31
CA ARG A 284 0.34 -4.68 -23.12
C ARG A 284 -0.97 -5.20 -22.56
N PHE A 285 -1.68 -4.34 -21.84
CA PHE A 285 -3.07 -4.57 -21.51
C PHE A 285 -3.98 -4.13 -22.65
N VAL A 286 -4.97 -4.98 -22.96
CA VAL A 286 -6.06 -4.67 -23.88
C VAL A 286 -7.40 -4.81 -23.16
N ILE A 287 -8.39 -4.01 -23.56
CA ILE A 287 -9.74 -4.11 -23.04
C ILE A 287 -10.38 -5.39 -23.59
N LYS A 288 -10.83 -6.25 -22.68
CA LYS A 288 -11.58 -7.47 -22.98
C LYS A 288 -13.09 -7.24 -22.90
N GLU A 289 -13.53 -6.48 -21.89
CA GLU A 289 -14.94 -6.27 -21.60
C GLU A 289 -15.17 -4.91 -20.93
N ILE A 290 -16.30 -4.29 -21.27
CA ILE A 290 -16.82 -3.09 -20.61
C ILE A 290 -18.27 -3.40 -20.20
N THR A 291 -18.61 -3.14 -18.95
CA THR A 291 -19.96 -3.31 -18.41
C THR A 291 -20.36 -2.05 -17.64
N GLU A 292 -21.63 -1.65 -17.73
CA GLU A 292 -22.23 -0.59 -16.90
C GLU A 292 -23.35 -1.19 -16.06
N TYR A 293 -23.44 -0.79 -14.79
CA TYR A 293 -24.52 -1.19 -13.87
C TYR A 293 -24.88 -0.08 -12.90
#